data_AF-A0AAV0QTG1-F1
#
_entry.id   AF-A0AAV0QTG1-F1
#
_cell.length_a   1.000
_cell.length_b   1.000
_cell.length_c   1.000
_cell.angle_alpha   90.00
_cell.angle_beta   90.00
_cell.angle_gamma   90.00
#
_symmetry.space_group_name_H-M   'P 1'
#
loop_
_entity.id
_entity.type
_entity.pdbx_description
1 polymer ?
#
loop_
_entity_poly.entity_id
_entity_poly.type
_entity_poly.pdbx_seq_one_letter_code
_entity_poly.pdbx_strand_id
1 'polypeptide(L)'
;MRAIRARYMIYCNIHLKLHRTHVNGHIHFQVEFILMGGTFMSLPADYRDYFTRSLHDALSGHTSANIEEAVAYSEHGATKCIGMTIETRPDYCLGPHLRQMLSYGCTRLEIGVQSTYEDVARDTNRGHTVAAVADCFCLAKDAGFKVVAHMMPDLPNVGVERDMESFREFFESPSFRVDGLKIYPTLVIRGTGLYELWKTGRYRNYPPEQLVDIVARILAMVPPWTRVYRVQRDIPMPLVTSGVEKGNLRELALARMEDLGLKCRDVRTREAGIQDIHNKIRPEEVELVRRDYTANQGWETFLSYEDTRQDILVGLLRLRRCGKNVTCPELMGRCSVVRELHVYGTAVPVHGRDSEKLQHQGYGTLLMEEAEGIAMREHRSTKLAVISGVGTRHYYRKLGYKLEGPYMVKVLA
;
A
#
# COMPACT_ATOMS: atom_id res chain seq x y z
N MET A 1 -12.89 12.28 14.28
CA MET A 1 -12.94 13.64 14.87
C MET A 1 -12.68 14.77 13.87
N ARG A 2 -11.56 14.80 13.12
CA ARG A 2 -11.27 15.91 12.17
C ARG A 2 -12.27 16.02 11.01
N ALA A 3 -12.56 14.90 10.35
CA ALA A 3 -13.55 14.88 9.27
C ALA A 3 -14.93 15.38 9.75
N ILE A 4 -15.37 14.95 10.93
CA ILE A 4 -16.60 15.42 11.58
C ILE A 4 -16.57 16.93 11.82
N ARG A 5 -15.48 17.47 12.38
CA ARG A 5 -15.30 18.92 12.60
C ARG A 5 -15.34 19.71 11.29
N ALA A 6 -14.78 19.16 10.22
CA ALA A 6 -14.84 19.77 8.89
C ALA A 6 -16.17 19.52 8.17
N ARG A 7 -17.16 18.85 8.81
CA ARG A 7 -18.41 18.39 8.17
C ARG A 7 -18.17 17.62 6.87
N TYR A 8 -17.06 16.88 6.81
CA TYR A 8 -16.58 16.18 5.61
C TYR A 8 -16.31 17.10 4.40
N MET A 9 -16.23 18.43 4.60
CA MET A 9 -15.79 19.38 3.58
C MET A 9 -14.30 19.15 3.29
N ILE A 10 -14.04 18.82 2.03
CA ILE A 10 -12.78 18.26 1.55
C ILE A 10 -11.66 19.29 1.66
N TYR A 11 -11.88 20.47 1.08
CA TYR A 11 -10.91 21.56 1.06
C TYR A 11 -10.46 21.93 2.48
N CYS A 12 -11.42 22.07 3.40
CA CYS A 12 -11.15 22.37 4.81
C CYS A 12 -10.34 21.27 5.49
N ASN A 13 -10.64 19.99 5.23
CA ASN A 13 -9.91 18.88 5.86
C ASN A 13 -8.44 18.83 5.40
N ILE A 14 -8.19 19.04 4.11
CA ILE A 14 -6.84 19.06 3.52
C ILE A 14 -6.05 20.26 4.05
N HIS A 15 -6.61 21.46 3.97
CA HIS A 15 -5.94 22.68 4.45
C HIS A 15 -5.64 22.58 5.95
N LEU A 16 -6.58 22.11 6.77
CA LEU A 16 -6.33 21.89 8.21
C LEU A 16 -5.24 20.83 8.46
N LYS A 17 -5.10 19.83 7.60
CA LYS A 17 -4.03 18.82 7.71
C LYS A 17 -2.68 19.40 7.32
N LEU A 18 -2.57 20.00 6.14
CA LEU A 18 -1.34 20.61 5.66
C LEU A 18 -0.85 21.70 6.62
N HIS A 19 -1.75 22.58 7.08
CA HIS A 19 -1.44 23.61 8.06
C HIS A 19 -0.94 23.00 9.39
N ARG A 20 -1.64 22.00 9.94
CA ARG A 20 -1.21 21.37 11.20
C ARG A 20 0.16 20.70 11.09
N THR A 21 0.46 20.05 9.97
CA THR A 21 1.77 19.43 9.78
C THR A 21 2.85 20.47 9.53
N HIS A 22 2.52 21.59 8.85
CA HIS A 22 3.43 22.72 8.68
C HIS A 22 3.79 23.39 10.02
N VAL A 23 2.80 23.61 10.89
CA VAL A 23 3.02 24.10 12.27
C VAL A 23 3.91 23.15 13.08
N ASN A 24 3.83 21.84 12.83
CA ASN A 24 4.71 20.85 13.45
C ASN A 24 6.11 20.78 12.81
N GLY A 25 6.47 21.71 11.93
CA GLY A 25 7.80 21.79 11.29
C GLY A 25 7.97 20.93 10.04
N HIS A 26 6.93 20.25 9.54
CA HIS A 26 7.04 19.48 8.30
C HIS A 26 6.90 20.38 7.07
N ILE A 27 7.82 20.23 6.11
CA ILE A 27 7.78 20.91 4.81
C ILE A 27 7.10 20.00 3.78
N HIS A 28 6.08 20.51 3.09
CA HIS A 28 5.22 19.71 2.20
C HIS A 28 5.61 19.84 0.73
N PHE A 29 6.67 19.15 0.32
CA PHE A 29 7.00 19.02 -1.11
C PHE A 29 6.24 17.86 -1.76
N GLN A 30 5.93 16.82 -0.99
CA GLN A 30 5.33 15.58 -1.47
C GLN A 30 4.24 15.12 -0.50
N VAL A 31 3.09 14.71 -1.04
CA VAL A 31 1.92 14.26 -0.28
C VAL A 31 1.41 12.96 -0.89
N GLU A 32 1.02 12.02 -0.02
CA GLU A 32 0.24 10.84 -0.39
C GLU A 32 -1.18 10.99 0.18
N PHE A 33 -2.20 10.86 -0.67
CA PHE A 33 -3.58 10.83 -0.21
C PHE A 33 -4.01 9.41 0.16
N ILE A 34 -4.82 9.30 1.22
CA ILE A 34 -5.44 8.03 1.63
C ILE A 34 -6.93 8.29 1.83
N LEU A 35 -7.76 7.75 0.94
CA LEU A 35 -9.21 7.82 0.99
C LEU A 35 -9.70 6.63 1.81
N MET A 36 -10.01 6.89 3.08
CA MET A 36 -10.46 5.89 4.02
C MET A 36 -11.98 5.71 3.98
N GLY A 37 -12.46 4.50 4.25
CA GLY A 37 -13.88 4.20 4.46
C GLY A 37 -14.43 2.99 3.70
N GLY A 38 -13.65 2.42 2.78
CA GLY A 38 -13.97 1.15 2.11
C GLY A 38 -15.15 1.15 1.13
N THR A 39 -15.88 2.26 1.02
CA THR A 39 -17.12 2.40 0.23
C THR A 39 -17.08 3.59 -0.72
N PHE A 40 -15.92 4.23 -0.89
CA PHE A 40 -15.80 5.39 -1.79
C PHE A 40 -16.32 5.07 -3.20
N MET A 41 -15.99 3.90 -3.72
CA MET A 41 -16.40 3.47 -5.07
C MET A 41 -17.87 3.10 -5.22
N SER A 42 -18.61 2.91 -4.12
CA SER A 42 -20.06 2.70 -4.18
C SER A 42 -20.85 4.00 -4.21
N LEU A 43 -20.18 5.16 -4.10
CA LEU A 43 -20.81 6.47 -4.16
C LEU A 43 -21.12 6.87 -5.62
N PRO A 44 -22.09 7.78 -5.85
CA PRO A 44 -22.39 8.31 -7.18
C PRO A 44 -21.14 8.86 -7.88
N ALA A 45 -21.04 8.67 -9.20
CA ALA A 45 -19.89 9.11 -9.99
C ALA A 45 -19.60 10.61 -9.81
N ASP A 46 -20.61 11.46 -9.93
CA ASP A 46 -20.47 12.93 -9.79
C ASP A 46 -19.88 13.33 -8.44
N TYR A 47 -20.23 12.62 -7.36
CA TYR A 47 -19.65 12.88 -6.04
C TYR A 47 -18.20 12.46 -5.97
N ARG A 48 -17.85 11.28 -6.49
CA ARG A 48 -16.47 10.80 -6.53
C ARG A 48 -15.59 11.73 -7.37
N ASP A 49 -16.12 12.20 -8.49
CA ASP A 49 -15.42 13.12 -9.39
C ASP A 49 -15.20 14.49 -8.75
N TYR A 50 -16.24 15.06 -8.15
CA TYR A 50 -16.13 16.27 -7.33
C TYR A 50 -15.12 16.09 -6.19
N PHE A 51 -15.15 14.93 -5.52
CA PHE A 51 -14.30 14.67 -4.38
C PHE A 51 -12.83 14.65 -4.78
N THR A 52 -12.49 13.85 -5.79
CA THR A 52 -11.12 13.71 -6.30
C THR A 52 -10.61 15.02 -6.90
N ARG A 53 -11.43 15.72 -7.70
CA ARG A 53 -11.08 17.05 -8.23
C ARG A 53 -10.69 18.01 -7.11
N SER A 54 -11.51 18.06 -6.05
CA SER A 54 -11.25 18.91 -4.88
C SER A 54 -9.94 18.56 -4.16
N LEU A 55 -9.49 17.30 -4.19
CA LEU A 55 -8.20 16.90 -3.62
C LEU A 55 -7.04 17.53 -4.40
N HIS A 56 -7.09 17.45 -5.73
CA HIS A 56 -6.06 17.97 -6.63
C HIS A 56 -6.04 19.50 -6.62
N ASP A 57 -7.20 20.13 -6.69
CA ASP A 57 -7.38 21.58 -6.63
C ASP A 57 -6.83 22.16 -5.31
N ALA A 58 -7.01 21.44 -4.19
CA ALA A 58 -6.43 21.85 -2.91
C ALA A 58 -4.89 21.83 -2.87
N LEU A 59 -4.23 21.10 -3.76
CA LEU A 59 -2.76 21.11 -3.90
C LEU A 59 -2.27 22.09 -4.96
N SER A 60 -3.00 22.24 -6.07
CA SER A 60 -2.62 23.14 -7.16
C SER A 60 -2.98 24.60 -6.87
N GLY A 61 -4.01 24.85 -6.06
CA GLY A 61 -4.62 26.16 -5.86
C GLY A 61 -5.52 26.60 -7.03
N HIS A 62 -5.69 25.76 -8.05
CA HIS A 62 -6.55 25.99 -9.21
C HIS A 62 -7.98 25.50 -8.91
N THR A 63 -8.98 26.05 -9.60
CA THR A 63 -10.36 25.52 -9.58
C THR A 63 -10.65 24.90 -10.94
N SER A 64 -10.69 23.58 -10.99
CA SER A 64 -10.82 22.84 -12.26
C SER A 64 -12.29 22.59 -12.62
N ALA A 65 -12.60 22.39 -13.89
CA ALA A 65 -13.95 22.02 -14.36
C ALA A 65 -14.17 20.50 -14.31
N ASN A 66 -13.13 19.71 -14.56
CA ASN A 66 -13.15 18.25 -14.57
C ASN A 66 -11.89 17.65 -13.92
N ILE A 67 -11.81 16.32 -13.87
CA ILE A 67 -10.70 15.61 -13.21
C ILE A 67 -9.43 15.69 -14.03
N GLU A 68 -9.54 15.58 -15.36
CA GLU A 68 -8.40 15.62 -16.28
C GLU A 68 -7.63 16.94 -16.10
N GLU A 69 -8.36 18.06 -16.03
CA GLU A 69 -7.81 19.37 -15.72
C GLU A 69 -7.18 19.40 -14.33
N ALA A 70 -7.89 18.92 -13.29
CA ALA A 70 -7.37 18.93 -11.92
C ALA A 70 -6.05 18.16 -11.77
N VAL A 71 -5.97 16.99 -12.42
CA VAL A 71 -4.77 16.16 -12.47
C VAL A 71 -3.64 16.89 -13.22
N ALA A 72 -3.93 17.51 -14.37
CA ALA A 72 -2.93 18.25 -15.15
C ALA A 72 -2.34 19.45 -14.37
N TYR A 73 -3.18 20.22 -13.68
CA TYR A 73 -2.72 21.35 -12.85
C TYR A 73 -2.00 20.86 -11.59
N SER A 74 -2.47 19.80 -10.94
CA SER A 74 -1.83 19.21 -9.76
C SER A 74 -0.42 18.70 -10.05
N GLU A 75 -0.18 18.22 -11.27
CA GLU A 75 1.15 17.83 -11.72
C GLU A 75 2.17 18.98 -11.69
N HIS A 76 1.71 20.22 -11.92
CA HIS A 76 2.55 21.42 -11.96
C HIS A 76 2.58 22.18 -10.63
N GLY A 77 1.67 21.87 -9.69
CA GLY A 77 1.58 22.51 -8.37
C GLY A 77 2.86 22.39 -7.52
N ALA A 78 3.06 23.31 -6.58
CA ALA A 78 4.26 23.32 -5.72
C ALA A 78 4.35 22.08 -4.83
N THR A 79 3.21 21.63 -4.28
CA THR A 79 3.11 20.40 -3.51
C THR A 79 2.65 19.26 -4.41
N LYS A 80 3.45 18.19 -4.50
CA LYS A 80 3.24 17.09 -5.45
C LYS A 80 2.46 15.94 -4.80
N CYS A 81 1.38 15.50 -5.45
CA CYS A 81 0.70 14.25 -5.09
C CYS A 81 1.49 13.05 -5.62
N ILE A 82 2.30 12.41 -4.77
CA ILE A 82 3.18 11.30 -5.15
C ILE A 82 2.48 9.94 -5.16
N GLY A 83 1.29 9.86 -4.58
CA GLY A 83 0.47 8.65 -4.58
C GLY A 83 -0.93 8.92 -4.03
N MET A 84 -1.87 8.10 -4.45
CA MET A 84 -3.23 8.12 -3.93
C MET A 84 -3.67 6.68 -3.63
N THR A 85 -4.10 6.48 -2.40
CA THR A 85 -4.60 5.21 -1.90
C THR A 85 -6.11 5.25 -1.77
N ILE A 86 -6.80 4.28 -2.34
CA ILE A 86 -8.26 4.12 -2.20
C ILE A 86 -8.54 2.83 -1.45
N GLU A 87 -9.20 2.94 -0.29
CA GLU A 87 -9.75 1.78 0.43
C GLU A 87 -11.10 1.39 -0.18
N THR A 88 -11.26 0.11 -0.51
CA THR A 88 -12.49 -0.39 -1.14
C THR A 88 -12.77 -1.84 -0.77
N ARG A 89 -13.92 -2.35 -1.22
CA ARG A 89 -14.27 -3.76 -1.14
C ARG A 89 -13.96 -4.46 -2.48
N PRO A 90 -13.71 -5.79 -2.47
CA PRO A 90 -13.40 -6.56 -3.69
C PRO A 90 -14.46 -6.43 -4.79
N ASP A 91 -15.74 -6.33 -4.42
CA ASP A 91 -16.88 -6.18 -5.33
C ASP A 91 -16.87 -4.84 -6.10
N TYR A 92 -16.13 -3.84 -5.63
CA TYR A 92 -15.96 -2.55 -6.29
C TYR A 92 -14.57 -2.39 -6.96
N CYS A 93 -13.97 -3.50 -7.40
CA CYS A 93 -12.67 -3.54 -8.07
C CYS A 93 -12.69 -4.20 -9.46
N LEU A 94 -13.83 -4.14 -10.15
CA LEU A 94 -13.97 -4.59 -11.54
C LEU A 94 -13.27 -3.63 -12.53
N GLY A 95 -13.04 -4.09 -13.76
CA GLY A 95 -12.32 -3.32 -14.79
C GLY A 95 -12.77 -1.85 -14.97
N PRO A 96 -14.08 -1.52 -15.01
CA PRO A 96 -14.53 -0.13 -15.06
C PRO A 96 -14.15 0.69 -13.83
N HIS A 97 -14.26 0.10 -12.63
CA HIS A 97 -13.87 0.76 -11.38
C HIS A 97 -12.37 1.03 -11.33
N LEU A 98 -11.55 0.05 -11.74
CA LEU A 98 -10.09 0.21 -11.80
C LEU A 98 -9.67 1.31 -12.77
N ARG A 99 -10.29 1.40 -13.96
CA ARG A 99 -10.03 2.49 -14.91
C ARG A 99 -10.37 3.86 -14.33
N GLN A 100 -11.46 3.96 -13.59
CA GLN A 100 -11.84 5.21 -12.92
C GLN A 100 -10.88 5.57 -11.78
N MET A 101 -10.39 4.59 -11.01
CA MET A 101 -9.35 4.85 -10.01
C MET A 101 -8.05 5.34 -10.66
N LEU A 102 -7.67 4.77 -11.82
CA LEU A 102 -6.51 5.23 -12.58
C LEU A 102 -6.67 6.68 -13.06
N SER A 103 -7.86 7.08 -13.53
CA SER A 103 -8.10 8.47 -13.95
C SER A 103 -8.03 9.46 -12.78
N TYR A 104 -8.34 9.01 -11.56
CA TYR A 104 -8.16 9.78 -10.33
C TYR A 104 -6.68 9.93 -9.90
N GLY A 105 -5.75 9.25 -10.58
CA GLY A 105 -4.34 9.22 -10.16
C GLY A 105 -4.06 8.28 -8.99
N CYS A 106 -4.95 7.30 -8.74
CA CYS A 106 -4.74 6.25 -7.75
C CYS A 106 -3.55 5.35 -8.15
N THR A 107 -2.70 5.05 -7.17
CA THR A 107 -1.53 4.17 -7.34
C THR A 107 -1.58 2.94 -6.44
N ARG A 108 -2.40 2.98 -5.38
CA ARG A 108 -2.50 1.92 -4.37
C ARG A 108 -3.95 1.63 -4.01
N LEU A 109 -4.30 0.34 -3.98
CA LEU A 109 -5.59 -0.13 -3.51
C LEU A 109 -5.43 -0.84 -2.17
N GLU A 110 -6.37 -0.61 -1.26
CA GLU A 110 -6.46 -1.39 -0.05
C GLU A 110 -7.78 -2.14 0.04
N ILE A 111 -7.69 -3.44 0.26
CA ILE A 111 -8.83 -4.36 0.22
C ILE A 111 -9.01 -5.02 1.57
N GLY A 112 -10.23 -4.92 2.09
CA GLY A 112 -10.60 -5.54 3.36
C GLY A 112 -10.91 -7.03 3.24
N VAL A 113 -9.87 -7.86 3.17
CA VAL A 113 -9.92 -9.35 3.09
C VAL A 113 -10.37 -9.96 4.41
N GLN A 114 -9.69 -9.59 5.48
CA GLN A 114 -9.89 -9.98 6.88
C GLN A 114 -9.49 -11.42 7.22
N SER A 115 -9.95 -12.41 6.45
CA SER A 115 -9.59 -13.84 6.62
C SER A 115 -9.50 -14.53 5.26
N THR A 116 -8.73 -15.61 5.16
CA THR A 116 -8.68 -16.49 3.97
C THR A 116 -9.78 -17.55 3.95
N TYR A 117 -10.64 -17.61 4.97
CA TYR A 117 -11.69 -18.62 5.04
C TYR A 117 -13.09 -18.11 4.64
N GLU A 118 -13.79 -18.89 3.81
CA GLU A 118 -15.14 -18.58 3.35
C GLU A 118 -16.21 -18.71 4.45
N ASP A 119 -16.04 -19.64 5.40
CA ASP A 119 -16.95 -19.76 6.55
C ASP A 119 -16.93 -18.50 7.41
N VAL A 120 -15.74 -17.95 7.67
CA VAL A 120 -15.58 -16.69 8.43
C VAL A 120 -16.21 -15.51 7.68
N ALA A 121 -15.99 -15.41 6.37
CA ALA A 121 -16.58 -14.35 5.56
C ALA A 121 -18.12 -14.39 5.56
N ARG A 122 -18.71 -15.59 5.53
CA ARG A 122 -20.15 -15.81 5.62
C ARG A 122 -20.69 -15.50 7.02
N ASP A 123 -20.08 -16.06 8.05
CA ASP A 123 -20.56 -15.97 9.44
C ASP A 123 -20.46 -14.54 9.99
N THR A 124 -19.50 -13.75 9.49
CA THR A 124 -19.36 -12.32 9.83
C THR A 124 -20.18 -11.40 8.93
N ASN A 125 -20.98 -11.95 8.01
CA ASN A 125 -21.77 -11.21 7.01
C ASN A 125 -20.94 -10.17 6.26
N ARG A 126 -19.77 -10.59 5.75
CA ARG A 126 -18.77 -9.69 5.16
C ARG A 126 -19.25 -9.04 3.86
N GLY A 127 -20.08 -9.74 3.09
CA GLY A 127 -20.65 -9.28 1.83
C GLY A 127 -19.76 -9.50 0.60
N HIS A 128 -18.71 -10.32 0.71
CA HIS A 128 -17.87 -10.77 -0.41
C HIS A 128 -17.28 -12.16 -0.09
N THR A 129 -16.80 -12.86 -1.11
CA THR A 129 -16.14 -14.17 -1.00
C THR A 129 -14.61 -14.04 -1.09
N VAL A 130 -13.89 -15.03 -0.57
CA VAL A 130 -12.43 -15.10 -0.70
C VAL A 130 -12.02 -15.27 -2.17
N ALA A 131 -12.82 -15.99 -2.97
CA ALA A 131 -12.63 -16.07 -4.42
C ALA A 131 -12.67 -14.67 -5.08
N ALA A 132 -13.65 -13.83 -4.73
CA ALA A 132 -13.75 -12.47 -5.28
C ALA A 132 -12.55 -11.59 -4.89
N VAL A 133 -11.95 -11.81 -3.72
CA VAL A 133 -10.69 -11.16 -3.32
C VAL A 133 -9.54 -11.56 -4.25
N ALA A 134 -9.39 -12.85 -4.54
CA ALA A 134 -8.32 -13.34 -5.42
C ALA A 134 -8.44 -12.79 -6.85
N ASP A 135 -9.67 -12.70 -7.37
CA ASP A 135 -9.95 -12.09 -8.67
C ASP A 135 -9.67 -10.59 -8.68
N CYS A 136 -10.12 -9.89 -7.63
CA CYS A 136 -9.81 -8.46 -7.43
C CYS A 136 -8.30 -8.21 -7.42
N PHE A 137 -7.52 -9.06 -6.75
CA PHE A 137 -6.06 -8.94 -6.72
C PHE A 137 -5.44 -9.18 -8.09
N CYS A 138 -5.94 -10.14 -8.85
CA CYS A 138 -5.48 -10.39 -10.22
C CYS A 138 -5.68 -9.15 -11.11
N LEU A 139 -6.90 -8.63 -11.15
CA LEU A 139 -7.23 -7.46 -11.97
C LEU A 139 -6.46 -6.21 -11.53
N ALA A 140 -6.34 -5.96 -10.22
CA ALA A 140 -5.59 -4.83 -9.69
C ALA A 140 -4.10 -4.89 -10.04
N LYS A 141 -3.46 -6.06 -9.88
CA LYS A 141 -2.05 -6.25 -10.22
C LYS A 141 -1.80 -6.12 -11.72
N ASP A 142 -2.68 -6.67 -12.56
CA ASP A 142 -2.60 -6.55 -14.02
C ASP A 142 -2.87 -5.13 -14.53
N ALA A 143 -3.62 -4.31 -13.77
CA ALA A 143 -3.74 -2.86 -14.01
C ALA A 143 -2.56 -2.05 -13.44
N GLY A 144 -1.58 -2.69 -12.80
CA GLY A 144 -0.37 -2.08 -12.29
C GLY A 144 -0.45 -1.56 -10.85
N PHE A 145 -1.60 -1.64 -10.18
CA PHE A 145 -1.75 -1.11 -8.81
C PHE A 145 -0.87 -1.83 -7.81
N LYS A 146 -0.39 -1.09 -6.80
CA LYS A 146 0.06 -1.67 -5.53
C LYS A 146 -1.15 -2.16 -4.74
N VAL A 147 -1.11 -3.40 -4.24
CA VAL A 147 -2.22 -4.02 -3.52
C VAL A 147 -1.85 -4.22 -2.05
N VAL A 148 -2.69 -3.70 -1.17
CA VAL A 148 -2.57 -3.86 0.29
C VAL A 148 -3.79 -4.59 0.83
N ALA A 149 -3.58 -5.61 1.66
CA ALA A 149 -4.69 -6.29 2.34
C ALA A 149 -4.85 -5.79 3.78
N HIS A 150 -6.09 -5.76 4.25
CA HIS A 150 -6.38 -5.70 5.69
C HIS A 150 -6.70 -7.12 6.15
N MET A 151 -5.92 -7.63 7.11
CA MET A 151 -6.16 -8.94 7.75
C MET A 151 -6.48 -8.73 9.23
N MET A 152 -7.36 -9.55 9.77
CA MET A 152 -7.83 -9.43 11.15
C MET A 152 -7.70 -10.78 11.88
N PRO A 153 -6.71 -10.93 12.77
CA PRO A 153 -6.71 -12.05 13.70
C PRO A 153 -7.81 -11.89 14.75
N ASP A 154 -8.09 -12.97 15.50
CA ASP A 154 -9.05 -12.99 16.62
C ASP A 154 -10.51 -12.79 16.16
N LEU A 155 -10.85 -13.20 14.94
CA LEU A 155 -12.22 -13.14 14.44
C LEU A 155 -13.10 -14.22 15.09
N PRO A 156 -14.43 -14.02 15.19
CA PRO A 156 -15.34 -15.04 15.71
C PRO A 156 -15.19 -16.38 14.98
N ASN A 157 -15.27 -17.48 15.74
CA ASN A 157 -15.15 -18.87 15.24
C ASN A 157 -13.78 -19.22 14.63
N VAL A 158 -12.75 -18.38 14.82
CA VAL A 158 -11.37 -18.63 14.41
C VAL A 158 -10.51 -18.71 15.66
N GLY A 159 -9.86 -19.86 15.87
CA GLY A 159 -8.87 -20.05 16.94
C GLY A 159 -7.45 -19.75 16.45
N VAL A 160 -6.50 -19.75 17.39
CA VAL A 160 -5.09 -19.38 17.12
C VAL A 160 -4.46 -20.16 15.98
N GLU A 161 -4.61 -21.49 15.96
CA GLU A 161 -4.05 -22.32 14.90
C GLU A 161 -4.64 -21.98 13.51
N ARG A 162 -5.94 -21.67 13.45
CA ARG A 162 -6.58 -21.23 12.21
C ARG A 162 -6.12 -19.83 11.78
N ASP A 163 -5.91 -18.91 12.72
CA ASP A 163 -5.32 -17.60 12.39
C ASP A 163 -3.91 -17.77 11.81
N MET A 164 -3.07 -18.58 12.44
CA MET A 164 -1.70 -18.84 11.98
C MET A 164 -1.69 -19.48 10.59
N GLU A 165 -2.53 -20.49 10.35
CA GLU A 165 -2.64 -21.11 9.02
C GLU A 165 -3.20 -20.14 7.97
N SER A 166 -4.17 -19.29 8.33
CA SER A 166 -4.70 -18.27 7.43
C SER A 166 -3.61 -17.28 6.99
N PHE A 167 -2.74 -16.85 7.91
CA PHE A 167 -1.59 -16.00 7.54
C PHE A 167 -0.54 -16.76 6.72
N ARG A 168 -0.26 -18.02 7.04
CA ARG A 168 0.64 -18.87 6.26
C ARG A 168 0.16 -19.01 4.82
N GLU A 169 -1.11 -19.37 4.64
CA GLU A 169 -1.77 -19.44 3.33
C GLU A 169 -1.71 -18.08 2.62
N PHE A 170 -2.01 -16.99 3.32
CA PHE A 170 -2.01 -15.64 2.75
C PHE A 170 -0.64 -15.22 2.16
N PHE A 171 0.47 -15.64 2.77
CA PHE A 171 1.81 -15.35 2.26
C PHE A 171 2.30 -16.36 1.23
N GLU A 172 1.99 -17.64 1.39
CA GLU A 172 2.49 -18.70 0.52
C GLU A 172 1.69 -18.85 -0.77
N SER A 173 0.35 -18.74 -0.69
CA SER A 173 -0.54 -18.96 -1.82
C SER A 173 -0.39 -17.88 -2.90
N PRO A 174 -0.16 -18.27 -4.18
CA PRO A 174 -0.10 -17.32 -5.29
C PRO A 174 -1.38 -16.49 -5.46
N SER A 175 -2.51 -16.92 -4.92
CA SER A 175 -3.79 -16.19 -5.00
C SER A 175 -3.80 -14.88 -4.21
N PHE A 176 -2.89 -14.69 -3.26
CA PHE A 176 -2.85 -13.50 -2.41
C PHE A 176 -1.57 -12.67 -2.62
N ARG A 177 -0.43 -13.11 -2.07
CA ARG A 177 0.92 -12.51 -2.19
C ARG A 177 0.91 -11.01 -2.47
N VAL A 178 0.43 -10.23 -1.50
CA VAL A 178 0.22 -8.79 -1.63
C VAL A 178 1.51 -7.99 -1.44
N ASP A 179 1.48 -6.71 -1.77
CA ASP A 179 2.64 -5.82 -1.58
C ASP A 179 2.71 -5.22 -0.17
N GLY A 180 1.58 -5.21 0.53
CA GLY A 180 1.52 -4.71 1.89
C GLY A 180 0.36 -5.23 2.70
N LEU A 181 0.50 -5.10 4.00
CA LEU A 181 -0.41 -5.65 4.98
C LEU A 181 -0.72 -4.63 6.07
N LYS A 182 -1.99 -4.59 6.47
CA LYS A 182 -2.47 -3.95 7.68
C LYS A 182 -3.05 -5.03 8.58
N ILE A 183 -2.41 -5.27 9.72
CA ILE A 183 -2.83 -6.28 10.71
C ILE A 183 -3.68 -5.55 11.74
N TYR A 184 -4.96 -5.90 11.81
CA TYR A 184 -5.92 -5.29 12.71
C TYR A 184 -6.58 -6.35 13.58
N PRO A 185 -6.00 -6.66 14.77
CA PRO A 185 -6.66 -7.53 15.73
C PRO A 185 -8.10 -7.07 15.98
N THR A 186 -8.99 -8.05 16.10
CA THR A 186 -10.41 -7.79 16.27
C THR A 186 -10.65 -7.05 17.60
N LEU A 187 -11.49 -6.02 17.56
CA LEU A 187 -11.84 -5.21 18.71
C LEU A 187 -13.35 -5.21 18.90
N VAL A 188 -13.78 -5.32 20.15
CA VAL A 188 -15.20 -5.21 20.52
C VAL A 188 -15.54 -3.75 20.77
N ILE A 189 -16.44 -3.21 19.96
CA ILE A 189 -16.88 -1.81 20.03
C ILE A 189 -18.39 -1.79 20.24
N ARG A 190 -18.87 -0.95 21.16
CA ARG A 190 -20.31 -0.78 21.42
C ARG A 190 -21.06 -0.41 20.14
N GLY A 191 -22.24 -1.01 19.96
CA GLY A 191 -23.09 -0.77 18.78
C GLY A 191 -22.73 -1.60 17.54
N THR A 192 -21.85 -2.60 17.67
CA THR A 192 -21.53 -3.56 16.60
C THR A 192 -22.17 -4.92 16.88
N GLY A 193 -22.41 -5.73 15.84
CA GLY A 193 -22.92 -7.10 16.03
C GLY A 193 -21.99 -7.98 16.89
N LEU A 194 -20.68 -7.73 16.83
CA LEU A 194 -19.69 -8.42 17.66
C LEU A 194 -19.85 -8.11 19.15
N TYR A 195 -20.31 -6.90 19.51
CA TYR A 195 -20.59 -6.54 20.89
C TYR A 195 -21.71 -7.39 21.51
N GLU A 196 -22.74 -7.74 20.74
CA GLU A 196 -23.82 -8.61 21.23
C GLU A 196 -23.34 -10.04 21.45
N LEU A 197 -22.44 -10.55 20.60
CA LEU A 197 -21.80 -11.86 20.81
C LEU A 197 -20.92 -11.86 22.06
N TRP A 198 -20.17 -10.78 22.28
CA TRP A 198 -19.36 -10.61 23.48
C TRP A 198 -20.22 -10.53 24.75
N LYS A 199 -21.29 -9.73 24.71
CA LYS A 199 -22.23 -9.55 25.83
C LYS A 199 -22.93 -10.83 26.23
N THR A 200 -23.23 -11.71 25.27
CA THR A 200 -23.86 -13.02 25.52
C THR A 200 -22.86 -14.12 25.87
N GLY A 201 -21.56 -13.80 25.95
CA GLY A 201 -20.50 -14.78 26.24
C GLY A 201 -20.16 -15.72 25.07
N ARG A 202 -20.71 -15.47 23.88
CA ARG A 202 -20.49 -16.26 22.67
C ARG A 202 -19.21 -15.89 21.92
N TYR A 203 -18.56 -14.80 22.29
CA TYR A 203 -17.27 -14.37 21.76
C TYR A 203 -16.40 -13.80 22.87
N ARG A 204 -15.11 -14.13 22.83
CA ARG A 204 -14.10 -13.59 23.74
C ARG A 204 -12.81 -13.39 22.95
N ASN A 205 -12.21 -12.21 23.09
CA ASN A 205 -10.91 -11.91 22.53
C ASN A 205 -9.79 -12.78 23.12
N TYR A 206 -8.70 -12.91 22.39
CA TYR A 206 -7.47 -13.44 22.93
C TYR A 206 -6.97 -12.64 24.14
N PRO A 207 -6.34 -13.30 25.14
CA PRO A 207 -5.55 -12.62 26.15
C PRO A 207 -4.46 -11.74 25.50
N PRO A 208 -4.14 -10.57 26.07
CA PRO A 208 -3.17 -9.63 25.49
C PRO A 208 -1.80 -10.25 25.18
N GLU A 209 -1.26 -11.08 26.07
CA GLU A 209 0.03 -11.75 25.88
C GLU A 209 0.01 -12.74 24.72
N GLN A 210 -1.09 -13.49 24.59
CA GLN A 210 -1.29 -14.43 23.48
C GLN A 210 -1.39 -13.69 22.15
N LEU A 211 -2.07 -12.53 22.11
CA LEU A 211 -2.14 -11.72 20.91
C LEU A 211 -0.76 -11.18 20.49
N VAL A 212 0.07 -10.76 21.45
CA VAL A 212 1.46 -10.32 21.17
C VAL A 212 2.27 -11.47 20.56
N ASP A 213 2.17 -12.68 21.11
CA ASP A 213 2.88 -13.87 20.58
C ASP A 213 2.42 -14.22 19.15
N ILE A 214 1.12 -14.18 18.89
CA ILE A 214 0.54 -14.42 17.55
C ILE A 214 1.07 -13.39 16.55
N VAL A 215 1.01 -12.11 16.89
CA VAL A 215 1.49 -11.04 16.00
C VAL A 215 2.99 -11.15 15.76
N ALA A 216 3.79 -11.47 16.77
CA ALA A 216 5.23 -11.72 16.63
C ALA A 216 5.52 -12.84 15.62
N ARG A 217 4.79 -13.96 15.71
CA ARG A 217 4.92 -15.08 14.74
C ARG A 217 4.44 -14.70 13.36
N ILE A 218 3.35 -13.93 13.23
CA ILE A 218 2.87 -13.43 11.93
C ILE A 218 3.94 -12.55 11.27
N LEU A 219 4.55 -11.63 12.02
CA LEU A 219 5.61 -10.76 11.49
C LEU A 219 6.84 -11.55 11.04
N ALA A 220 7.17 -12.66 11.68
CA ALA A 220 8.25 -13.55 11.26
C ALA A 220 7.99 -14.25 9.91
N MET A 221 6.72 -14.46 9.53
CA MET A 221 6.33 -15.06 8.25
C MET A 221 6.30 -14.06 7.09
N VAL A 222 6.38 -12.75 7.36
CA VAL A 222 6.23 -11.72 6.32
C VAL A 222 7.39 -11.81 5.33
N PRO A 223 7.11 -12.00 4.02
CA PRO A 223 8.17 -12.09 3.04
C PRO A 223 8.80 -10.73 2.76
N PRO A 224 10.06 -10.69 2.28
CA PRO A 224 10.85 -9.46 2.15
C PRO A 224 10.34 -8.46 1.12
N TRP A 225 9.40 -8.85 0.25
CA TRP A 225 8.72 -7.95 -0.68
C TRP A 225 7.45 -7.32 -0.10
N THR A 226 7.03 -7.67 1.12
CA THR A 226 5.80 -7.16 1.74
C THR A 226 6.09 -6.09 2.79
N ARG A 227 5.32 -4.99 2.77
CA ARG A 227 5.39 -3.92 3.79
C ARG A 227 4.25 -4.05 4.80
N VAL A 228 4.55 -4.19 6.10
CA VAL A 228 3.52 -4.07 7.15
C VAL A 228 3.36 -2.61 7.54
N TYR A 229 2.25 -2.00 7.11
CA TYR A 229 1.98 -0.58 7.35
C TYR A 229 1.61 -0.31 8.80
N ARG A 230 0.73 -1.14 9.36
CA ARG A 230 0.16 -0.97 10.69
C ARG A 230 -0.11 -2.31 11.35
N VAL A 231 0.08 -2.32 12.67
CA VAL A 231 -0.22 -3.41 13.58
C VAL A 231 -1.08 -2.76 14.66
N GLN A 232 -2.41 -2.85 14.53
CA GLN A 232 -3.48 -2.10 15.23
C GLN A 232 -4.09 -0.89 14.48
N ARG A 233 -5.35 -0.56 14.82
CA ARG A 233 -6.11 0.58 14.28
C ARG A 233 -5.97 1.83 15.17
N ASP A 234 -6.19 3.00 14.57
CA ASP A 234 -6.24 4.29 15.30
C ASP A 234 -7.62 4.48 15.96
N ILE A 235 -8.00 3.58 16.87
CA ILE A 235 -9.25 3.67 17.62
C ILE A 235 -8.93 4.14 19.05
N PRO A 236 -9.59 5.20 19.54
CA PRO A 236 -9.43 5.62 20.94
C PRO A 236 -9.79 4.49 21.90
N MET A 237 -8.85 4.14 22.79
CA MET A 237 -9.02 3.07 23.78
C MET A 237 -10.31 3.16 24.61
N PRO A 238 -10.81 4.35 25.02
CA PRO A 238 -12.08 4.45 25.75
C PRO A 238 -13.32 3.94 24.98
N LEU A 239 -13.23 3.79 23.66
CA LEU A 239 -14.30 3.23 22.82
C LEU A 239 -14.22 1.70 22.70
N VAL A 240 -13.07 1.12 23.04
CA VAL A 240 -12.83 -0.32 22.97
C VAL A 240 -13.37 -0.95 24.26
N THR A 241 -14.30 -1.90 24.12
CA THR A 241 -14.84 -2.65 25.25
C THR A 241 -13.98 -3.87 25.60
N SER A 242 -13.43 -4.55 24.58
CA SER A 242 -12.56 -5.71 24.74
C SER A 242 -11.65 -5.88 23.51
N GLY A 243 -10.50 -6.55 23.68
CA GLY A 243 -9.48 -6.73 22.65
C GLY A 243 -8.12 -6.18 23.09
N VAL A 244 -7.43 -5.48 22.18
CA VAL A 244 -6.14 -4.85 22.46
C VAL A 244 -6.27 -3.84 23.60
N GLU A 245 -5.38 -3.92 24.59
CA GLU A 245 -5.38 -3.02 25.77
C GLU A 245 -4.34 -1.88 25.67
N LYS A 246 -3.29 -2.08 24.87
CA LYS A 246 -2.16 -1.13 24.75
C LYS A 246 -2.02 -0.60 23.34
N GLY A 247 -1.71 0.69 23.22
CA GLY A 247 -1.52 1.38 21.94
C GLY A 247 -0.15 1.19 21.29
N ASN A 248 0.70 0.28 21.76
CA ASN A 248 2.05 0.03 21.23
C ASN A 248 2.27 -1.43 20.82
N LEU A 249 1.25 -2.09 20.25
CA LEU A 249 1.29 -3.52 19.93
C LEU A 249 2.47 -3.94 19.03
N ARG A 250 2.88 -3.08 18.08
CA ARG A 250 4.05 -3.37 17.22
C ARG A 250 5.35 -3.50 18.02
N GLU A 251 5.56 -2.61 18.98
CA GLU A 251 6.77 -2.61 19.82
C GLU A 251 6.82 -3.86 20.69
N LEU A 252 5.68 -4.19 21.33
CA LEU A 252 5.54 -5.41 22.13
C LEU A 252 5.78 -6.68 21.30
N ALA A 253 5.26 -6.72 20.06
CA ALA A 253 5.50 -7.83 19.17
C ALA A 253 6.97 -7.95 18.75
N LEU A 254 7.66 -6.84 18.47
CA LEU A 254 9.09 -6.87 18.12
C LEU A 254 9.95 -7.34 19.30
N ALA A 255 9.71 -6.84 20.52
CA ALA A 255 10.41 -7.33 21.71
C ALA A 255 10.16 -8.83 21.92
N ARG A 256 8.91 -9.29 21.73
CA ARG A 256 8.58 -10.71 21.81
C ARG A 256 9.28 -11.55 20.73
N MET A 257 9.50 -11.01 19.55
CA MET A 257 10.26 -11.69 18.50
C MET A 257 11.73 -11.87 18.92
N GLU A 258 12.33 -10.89 19.58
CA GLU A 258 13.69 -10.99 20.11
C GLU A 258 13.80 -12.11 21.15
N ASP A 259 12.85 -12.19 22.09
CA ASP A 259 12.79 -13.28 23.09
C ASP A 259 12.69 -14.68 22.45
N LEU A 260 12.02 -14.76 21.29
CA LEU A 260 11.82 -16.01 20.53
C LEU A 260 12.95 -16.30 19.54
N GLY A 261 13.93 -15.41 19.39
CA GLY A 261 14.98 -15.53 18.38
C GLY A 261 14.46 -15.41 16.94
N LEU A 262 13.30 -14.79 16.73
CA LEU A 262 12.68 -14.58 15.42
C LEU A 262 13.14 -13.25 14.80
N LYS A 263 13.22 -13.21 13.46
CA LYS A 263 13.58 -12.01 12.71
C LYS A 263 12.42 -11.53 11.84
N CYS A 264 12.13 -10.22 11.89
CA CYS A 264 11.16 -9.59 11.00
C CYS A 264 11.88 -9.10 9.75
N ARG A 265 11.53 -9.64 8.58
CA ARG A 265 12.13 -9.24 7.30
C ARG A 265 11.20 -8.39 6.44
N ASP A 266 10.19 -7.75 7.03
CA ASP A 266 9.30 -6.86 6.29
C ASP A 266 10.04 -5.62 5.74
N VAL A 267 9.53 -5.06 4.65
CA VAL A 267 10.11 -3.89 3.99
C VAL A 267 10.29 -2.71 4.95
N ARG A 268 9.36 -2.53 5.90
CA ARG A 268 9.39 -1.38 6.83
C ARG A 268 10.47 -1.50 7.89
N THR A 269 10.75 -2.68 8.41
CA THR A 269 11.76 -2.87 9.46
C THR A 269 13.16 -2.77 8.85
N ARG A 270 13.32 -3.15 7.58
CA ARG A 270 14.61 -3.12 6.87
C ARG A 270 14.94 -1.76 6.25
N GLU A 271 13.98 -0.84 6.11
CA GLU A 271 14.23 0.43 5.41
C GLU A 271 15.32 1.28 6.09
N ALA A 272 16.27 1.79 5.30
CA ALA A 272 17.45 2.51 5.80
C ALA A 272 17.11 3.66 6.75
N GLY A 273 16.01 4.38 6.50
CA GLY A 273 15.55 5.46 7.38
C GLY A 273 15.13 4.98 8.78
N ILE A 274 14.51 3.80 8.90
CA ILE A 274 14.12 3.24 10.21
C ILE A 274 15.35 2.70 10.95
N GLN A 275 16.27 2.05 10.22
CA GLN A 275 17.52 1.53 10.78
C GLN A 275 18.43 2.66 11.29
N ASP A 276 18.54 3.78 10.59
CA ASP A 276 19.30 4.95 11.05
C ASP A 276 18.66 5.59 12.30
N ILE A 277 17.33 5.70 12.36
CA ILE A 277 16.63 6.31 13.51
C ILE A 277 16.69 5.42 14.75
N HIS A 278 16.39 4.13 14.63
CA HIS A 278 16.28 3.23 15.79
C HIS A 278 17.62 2.63 16.21
N ASN A 279 18.46 2.26 15.24
CA ASN A 279 19.68 1.50 15.49
C ASN A 279 20.95 2.28 15.16
N LYS A 280 20.85 3.47 14.52
CA LYS A 280 21.99 4.28 14.05
C LYS A 280 22.90 3.52 13.08
N ILE A 281 22.33 2.58 12.32
CA ILE A 281 23.05 1.77 11.35
C ILE A 281 22.83 2.36 9.95
N ARG A 282 23.92 2.55 9.22
CA ARG A 282 23.92 3.01 7.83
C ARG A 282 24.47 1.90 6.93
N PRO A 283 23.92 1.75 5.72
CA PRO A 283 24.40 0.75 4.78
C PRO A 283 25.86 1.03 4.41
N GLU A 284 26.68 -0.01 4.38
CA GLU A 284 28.11 0.07 4.03
C GLU A 284 28.33 -0.42 2.60
N GLU A 285 27.83 -1.61 2.29
CA GLU A 285 27.98 -2.27 1.00
C GLU A 285 26.61 -2.60 0.43
N VAL A 286 26.25 -1.96 -0.68
CA VAL A 286 24.91 -2.06 -1.26
C VAL A 286 24.97 -2.83 -2.57
N GLU A 287 24.22 -3.92 -2.65
CA GLU A 287 24.14 -4.78 -3.83
C GLU A 287 22.71 -4.88 -4.38
N LEU A 288 22.60 -5.22 -5.66
CA LEU A 288 21.33 -5.43 -6.33
C LEU A 288 20.83 -6.86 -6.07
N VAL A 289 19.69 -6.97 -5.39
CA VAL A 289 19.03 -8.23 -5.08
C VAL A 289 17.74 -8.35 -5.89
N ARG A 290 17.54 -9.51 -6.51
CA ARG A 290 16.33 -9.86 -7.27
C ARG A 290 15.60 -11.03 -6.62
N ARG A 291 14.28 -10.91 -6.48
CA ARG A 291 13.40 -11.98 -6.00
C ARG A 291 12.20 -12.11 -6.92
N ASP A 292 12.06 -13.28 -7.55
CA ASP A 292 10.93 -13.60 -8.43
C ASP A 292 9.89 -14.45 -7.69
N TYR A 293 8.62 -14.15 -7.90
CA TYR A 293 7.52 -14.95 -7.35
C TYR A 293 6.28 -14.87 -8.25
N THR A 294 5.49 -15.94 -8.23
CA THR A 294 4.18 -15.95 -8.89
C THR A 294 3.14 -15.31 -7.97
N ALA A 295 2.34 -14.38 -8.50
CA ALA A 295 1.19 -13.83 -7.80
C ALA A 295 0.04 -13.58 -8.79
N ASN A 296 -1.14 -14.10 -8.48
CA ASN A 296 -2.38 -13.97 -9.25
C ASN A 296 -2.15 -14.24 -10.74
N GLN A 297 -1.58 -15.41 -11.04
CA GLN A 297 -1.26 -15.90 -12.39
C GLN A 297 -0.19 -15.09 -13.15
N GLY A 298 0.41 -14.07 -12.54
CA GLY A 298 1.47 -13.27 -13.15
C GLY A 298 2.82 -13.52 -12.50
N TRP A 299 3.85 -13.07 -13.21
CA TRP A 299 5.23 -13.07 -12.76
C TRP A 299 5.56 -11.71 -12.16
N GLU A 300 5.81 -11.68 -10.86
CA GLU A 300 6.32 -10.53 -10.12
C GLU A 300 7.83 -10.68 -9.93
N THR A 301 8.54 -9.59 -10.19
CA THR A 301 9.96 -9.42 -9.92
C THR A 301 10.11 -8.27 -8.94
N PHE A 302 10.64 -8.56 -7.74
CA PHE A 302 11.02 -7.57 -6.75
C PHE A 302 12.52 -7.32 -6.85
N LEU A 303 12.88 -6.15 -7.36
CA LEU A 303 14.25 -5.66 -7.40
C LEU A 303 14.49 -4.75 -6.20
N SER A 304 15.65 -4.86 -5.59
CA SER A 304 15.99 -4.05 -4.44
C SER A 304 17.49 -3.82 -4.35
N TYR A 305 17.89 -2.61 -3.96
CA TYR A 305 19.23 -2.37 -3.47
C TYR A 305 19.26 -2.58 -1.96
N GLU A 306 20.06 -3.53 -1.51
CA GLU A 306 20.13 -3.96 -0.11
C GLU A 306 21.59 -4.06 0.35
N ASP A 307 21.85 -3.73 1.62
CA ASP A 307 23.03 -4.22 2.34
C ASP A 307 22.65 -5.58 2.93
N THR A 308 23.12 -6.66 2.31
CA THR A 308 22.72 -8.03 2.68
C THR A 308 23.39 -8.52 3.95
N ARG A 309 24.51 -7.91 4.36
CA ARG A 309 25.20 -8.23 5.60
C ARG A 309 24.44 -7.68 6.80
N GLN A 310 23.95 -6.45 6.68
CA GLN A 310 23.20 -5.76 7.73
C GLN A 310 21.68 -5.90 7.59
N ASP A 311 21.20 -6.51 6.51
CA ASP A 311 19.78 -6.68 6.13
C ASP A 311 19.02 -5.35 5.97
N ILE A 312 19.68 -4.34 5.40
CA ILE A 312 19.13 -2.98 5.21
C ILE A 312 18.66 -2.79 3.76
N LEU A 313 17.49 -2.19 3.58
CA LEU A 313 16.88 -1.90 2.29
C LEU A 313 17.03 -0.40 1.95
N VAL A 314 17.68 -0.11 0.83
CA VAL A 314 17.94 1.26 0.34
C VAL A 314 16.92 1.71 -0.70
N GLY A 315 16.53 0.81 -1.62
CA GLY A 315 15.52 1.10 -2.62
C GLY A 315 14.89 -0.17 -3.17
N LEU A 316 13.69 -0.06 -3.70
CA LEU A 316 12.94 -1.18 -4.27
C LEU A 316 12.21 -0.78 -5.54
N LEU A 317 11.99 -1.77 -6.41
CA LEU A 317 11.13 -1.70 -7.59
C LEU A 317 10.31 -2.98 -7.71
N ARG A 318 9.02 -2.82 -8.04
CA ARG A 318 8.11 -3.93 -8.36
C ARG A 318 7.83 -3.96 -9.85
N LEU A 319 8.28 -5.00 -10.53
CA LEU A 319 8.05 -5.23 -11.94
C LEU A 319 7.10 -6.42 -12.10
N ARG A 320 6.10 -6.28 -12.96
CA ARG A 320 5.18 -7.38 -13.31
C ARG A 320 5.11 -7.54 -14.81
N ARG A 321 5.14 -8.79 -15.28
CA ARG A 321 4.75 -9.12 -16.65
C ARG A 321 3.23 -9.08 -16.78
N CYS A 322 2.70 -8.26 -17.67
CA CYS A 322 1.26 -8.14 -17.86
C CYS A 322 0.65 -9.48 -18.32
N GLY A 323 -0.41 -9.92 -17.63
CA GLY A 323 -1.10 -11.19 -17.86
C GLY A 323 -2.15 -11.13 -18.98
N LYS A 324 -2.95 -12.20 -19.09
CA LYS A 324 -4.09 -12.27 -20.02
C LYS A 324 -5.31 -11.48 -19.54
N ASN A 325 -5.37 -11.12 -18.26
CA ASN A 325 -6.54 -10.49 -17.64
C ASN A 325 -6.46 -8.95 -17.63
N VAL A 326 -5.55 -8.38 -18.43
CA VAL A 326 -5.36 -6.94 -18.58
C VAL A 326 -6.60 -6.31 -19.21
N THR A 327 -7.21 -5.36 -18.50
CA THR A 327 -8.38 -4.60 -19.00
C THR A 327 -8.01 -3.22 -19.56
N CYS A 328 -6.80 -2.74 -19.29
CA CYS A 328 -6.32 -1.42 -19.69
C CYS A 328 -5.71 -1.48 -21.10
N PRO A 329 -6.24 -0.73 -22.10
CA PRO A 329 -5.73 -0.77 -23.48
C PRO A 329 -4.23 -0.49 -23.60
N GLU A 330 -3.71 0.43 -22.78
CA GLU A 330 -2.31 0.86 -22.77
C GLU A 330 -1.36 -0.25 -22.30
N LEU A 331 -1.86 -1.29 -21.64
CA LEU A 331 -1.08 -2.43 -21.16
C LEU A 331 -1.28 -3.68 -22.03
N MET A 332 -2.13 -3.63 -23.05
CA MET A 332 -2.38 -4.77 -23.93
C MET A 332 -1.15 -5.10 -24.80
N GLY A 333 -1.02 -6.39 -25.14
CA GLY A 333 0.07 -6.92 -25.95
C GLY A 333 1.30 -7.33 -25.13
N ARG A 334 2.50 -7.15 -25.70
CA ARG A 334 3.77 -7.51 -25.05
C ARG A 334 4.24 -6.36 -24.15
N CYS A 335 3.63 -6.24 -22.98
CA CYS A 335 3.91 -5.17 -22.03
C CYS A 335 4.34 -5.74 -20.67
N SER A 336 5.23 -5.02 -20.00
CA SER A 336 5.47 -5.16 -18.57
C SER A 336 5.12 -3.85 -17.86
N VAL A 337 4.81 -3.93 -16.58
CA VAL A 337 4.42 -2.78 -15.77
C VAL A 337 5.28 -2.67 -14.51
N VAL A 338 5.85 -1.49 -14.29
CA VAL A 338 6.43 -1.09 -13.01
C VAL A 338 5.30 -0.59 -12.11
N ARG A 339 5.07 -1.33 -11.02
CA ARG A 339 3.97 -1.14 -10.06
C ARG A 339 4.35 -0.20 -8.93
N GLU A 340 5.63 -0.11 -8.62
CA GLU A 340 6.19 0.77 -7.60
C GLU A 340 7.69 0.95 -7.86
N LEU A 341 8.17 2.18 -7.72
CA LEU A 341 9.58 2.51 -7.51
C LEU A 341 9.65 3.34 -6.23
N HIS A 342 10.48 2.92 -5.28
CA HIS A 342 10.64 3.64 -4.02
C HIS A 342 12.10 3.60 -3.59
N VAL A 343 12.72 4.76 -3.45
CA VAL A 343 14.09 4.91 -2.94
C VAL A 343 14.01 5.60 -1.59
N TYR A 344 14.55 4.95 -0.56
CA TYR A 344 14.56 5.48 0.79
C TYR A 344 15.67 6.51 0.94
N GLY A 345 15.30 7.69 1.42
CA GLY A 345 16.21 8.78 1.76
C GLY A 345 15.47 9.85 2.54
N THR A 346 16.20 10.84 3.05
CA THR A 346 15.60 12.03 3.65
C THR A 346 14.89 12.82 2.55
N ALA A 347 13.60 13.13 2.72
CA ALA A 347 12.79 13.83 1.73
C ALA A 347 13.42 15.20 1.37
N VAL A 348 14.11 15.27 0.22
CA VAL A 348 14.66 16.51 -0.33
C VAL A 348 13.66 17.08 -1.35
N PRO A 349 13.49 18.41 -1.45
CA PRO A 349 12.79 19.01 -2.59
C PRO A 349 13.33 18.46 -3.92
N VAL A 350 12.44 18.23 -4.89
CA VAL A 350 12.74 17.67 -6.23
C VAL A 350 13.85 18.45 -7.00
N HIS A 351 14.21 19.64 -6.51
CA HIS A 351 15.21 20.55 -7.09
C HIS A 351 16.47 20.75 -6.24
N GLY A 352 16.57 20.15 -5.04
CA GLY A 352 17.76 20.25 -4.20
C GLY A 352 18.76 19.14 -4.53
N ARG A 353 19.95 19.49 -4.98
CA ARG A 353 21.09 18.56 -5.09
C ARG A 353 21.90 18.65 -3.79
N ASP A 354 21.57 17.83 -2.79
CA ASP A 354 22.49 17.53 -1.69
C ASP A 354 23.18 16.20 -1.99
N SER A 355 24.49 16.25 -2.26
CA SER A 355 25.32 15.10 -2.63
C SER A 355 25.52 14.06 -1.52
N GLU A 356 25.15 14.38 -0.27
CA GLU A 356 25.38 13.49 0.89
C GLU A 356 24.20 12.57 1.24
N LYS A 357 23.04 12.68 0.56
CA LYS A 357 21.83 11.93 0.94
C LYS A 357 21.53 10.79 -0.04
N LEU A 358 21.30 9.58 0.49
CA LEU A 358 21.07 8.31 -0.22
C LEU A 358 20.11 8.37 -1.43
N GLN A 359 19.12 9.29 -1.42
CA GLN A 359 18.16 9.45 -2.52
C GLN A 359 18.80 9.92 -3.85
N HIS A 360 19.99 10.52 -3.81
CA HIS A 360 20.68 11.07 -4.99
C HIS A 360 21.81 10.19 -5.54
N GLN A 361 22.01 8.99 -5.01
CA GLN A 361 23.04 8.05 -5.51
C GLN A 361 22.63 7.31 -6.80
N GLY A 362 21.52 7.70 -7.43
CA GLY A 362 21.10 7.13 -8.72
C GLY A 362 20.41 5.77 -8.66
N TYR A 363 20.20 5.20 -7.46
CA TYR A 363 19.55 3.89 -7.29
C TYR A 363 18.21 3.76 -8.01
N GLY A 364 17.41 4.84 -8.05
CA GLY A 364 16.13 4.82 -8.78
C GLY A 364 16.31 4.63 -10.28
N THR A 365 17.31 5.28 -10.88
CA THR A 365 17.65 5.12 -12.29
C THR A 365 18.19 3.73 -12.57
N LEU A 366 19.10 3.23 -11.73
CA LEU A 366 19.67 1.89 -11.86
C LEU A 366 18.61 0.78 -11.76
N LEU A 367 17.65 0.91 -10.83
CA LEU A 367 16.52 -0.02 -10.73
C LEU A 367 15.64 0.00 -11.99
N MET A 368 15.40 1.18 -12.57
CA MET A 368 14.64 1.30 -13.81
C MET A 368 15.39 0.70 -15.01
N GLU A 369 16.70 0.89 -15.10
CA GLU A 369 17.53 0.29 -16.15
C GLU A 369 17.51 -1.24 -16.09
N GLU A 370 17.64 -1.82 -14.89
CA GLU A 370 17.51 -3.27 -14.73
C GLU A 370 16.10 -3.76 -15.07
N ALA A 371 15.06 -3.04 -14.65
CA ALA A 371 13.67 -3.37 -14.97
C ALA A 371 13.40 -3.35 -16.49
N GLU A 372 13.94 -2.37 -17.22
CA GLU A 372 13.91 -2.30 -18.68
C GLU A 372 14.63 -3.51 -19.29
N GLY A 373 15.81 -3.87 -18.77
CA GLY A 373 16.60 -5.02 -19.19
C GLY A 373 15.85 -6.35 -19.04
N ILE A 374 15.22 -6.59 -17.88
CA ILE A 374 14.41 -7.80 -17.60
C ILE A 374 13.16 -7.83 -18.49
N ALA A 375 12.46 -6.69 -18.61
CA ALA A 375 11.26 -6.60 -19.43
C ALA A 375 11.56 -6.93 -20.92
N MET A 376 12.70 -6.48 -21.43
CA MET A 376 13.11 -6.75 -22.81
C MET A 376 13.61 -8.19 -22.99
N ARG A 377 14.62 -8.61 -22.21
CA ARG A 377 15.33 -9.89 -22.42
C ARG A 377 14.50 -11.10 -21.99
N GLU A 378 13.81 -11.00 -20.86
CA GLU A 378 13.16 -12.15 -20.22
C GLU A 378 11.65 -12.14 -20.43
N HIS A 379 10.98 -11.00 -20.19
CA HIS A 379 9.54 -10.91 -20.43
C HIS A 379 9.20 -10.83 -21.92
N ARG A 380 10.18 -10.51 -22.77
CA ARG A 380 10.04 -10.26 -24.22
C ARG A 380 8.99 -9.18 -24.51
N SER A 381 8.94 -8.17 -23.65
CA SER A 381 8.05 -7.01 -23.77
C SER A 381 8.61 -6.02 -24.79
N THR A 382 7.73 -5.39 -25.55
CA THR A 382 8.08 -4.30 -26.48
C THR A 382 7.89 -2.92 -25.86
N LYS A 383 7.23 -2.84 -24.70
CA LYS A 383 7.04 -1.61 -23.94
C LYS A 383 7.02 -1.86 -22.44
N LEU A 384 7.50 -0.88 -21.69
CA LEU A 384 7.42 -0.83 -20.24
C LEU A 384 6.53 0.35 -19.83
N ALA A 385 5.50 0.06 -19.04
CA ALA A 385 4.60 1.06 -18.47
C ALA A 385 4.89 1.26 -16.99
N VAL A 386 4.60 2.45 -16.46
CA VAL A 386 4.76 2.78 -15.04
C VAL A 386 3.48 3.41 -14.53
N ILE A 387 2.93 2.87 -13.45
CA ILE A 387 1.85 3.52 -12.70
C ILE A 387 2.43 4.61 -11.79
N SER A 388 2.57 5.81 -12.33
CA SER A 388 3.15 6.95 -11.64
C SER A 388 2.08 7.73 -10.88
N GLY A 389 2.39 8.14 -9.65
CA GLY A 389 1.68 9.26 -9.02
C GLY A 389 1.76 10.51 -9.90
N VAL A 390 0.71 11.32 -9.89
CA VAL A 390 0.60 12.52 -10.74
C VAL A 390 1.81 13.44 -10.56
N GLY A 391 2.21 13.66 -9.31
CA GLY A 391 3.32 14.53 -8.95
C GLY A 391 4.73 13.98 -9.26
N THR A 392 4.86 12.70 -9.65
CA THR A 392 6.15 12.06 -9.98
C THR A 392 6.35 11.82 -11.47
N ARG A 393 5.37 12.12 -12.33
CA ARG A 393 5.47 11.90 -13.80
C ARG A 393 6.68 12.57 -14.44
N HIS A 394 7.06 13.76 -13.97
CA HIS A 394 8.24 14.48 -14.48
C HIS A 394 9.55 13.71 -14.24
N TYR A 395 9.66 12.92 -13.16
CA TYR A 395 10.83 12.06 -12.94
C TYR A 395 11.00 11.06 -14.10
N TYR A 396 9.92 10.39 -14.48
CA TYR A 396 9.94 9.41 -15.58
C TYR A 396 10.15 10.06 -16.95
N ARG A 397 9.69 11.30 -17.16
CA ARG A 397 10.00 12.03 -18.41
C ARG A 397 11.50 12.23 -18.61
N LYS A 398 12.27 12.48 -17.54
CA LYS A 398 13.74 12.57 -17.62
C LYS A 398 14.40 11.26 -18.03
N LEU A 399 13.73 10.13 -17.79
CA LEU A 399 14.18 8.77 -18.19
C LEU A 399 13.67 8.36 -19.58
N GLY A 400 13.01 9.26 -20.32
CA GLY A 400 12.51 9.03 -21.67
C GLY A 400 11.09 8.46 -21.77
N TYR A 401 10.34 8.39 -20.67
CA TYR A 401 8.94 7.95 -20.67
C TYR A 401 8.01 9.07 -21.12
N LYS A 402 6.92 8.71 -21.80
CA LYS A 402 5.85 9.61 -22.24
C LYS A 402 4.53 9.21 -21.61
N LEU A 403 3.63 10.16 -21.39
CA LEU A 403 2.31 9.87 -20.84
C LEU A 403 1.42 9.23 -21.93
N GLU A 404 0.89 8.04 -21.66
CA GLU A 404 -0.09 7.33 -22.50
C GLU A 404 -1.22 6.85 -21.58
N GLY A 405 -2.40 7.46 -21.74
CA GLY A 405 -3.52 7.26 -20.81
C GLY A 405 -3.11 7.63 -19.37
N PRO A 406 -3.34 6.74 -18.37
CA PRO A 406 -2.94 6.99 -17.00
C PRO A 406 -1.47 6.63 -16.69
N TYR A 407 -0.73 6.01 -17.63
CA TYR A 407 0.60 5.46 -17.40
C TYR A 407 1.72 6.30 -18.02
N MET A 408 2.92 6.20 -17.45
CA MET A 408 4.15 6.64 -18.13
C MET A 408 4.72 5.45 -18.90
N VAL A 409 4.83 5.54 -20.22
CA VAL A 409 5.21 4.44 -21.11
C VAL A 409 6.49 4.76 -21.87
N LYS A 410 7.36 3.76 -22.02
CA LYS A 410 8.54 3.77 -22.86
C LYS A 410 8.54 2.54 -23.76
N VAL A 411 8.77 2.73 -25.05
CA VAL A 411 8.98 1.63 -25.99
C VAL A 411 10.39 1.10 -25.77
N LEU A 412 10.51 -0.22 -25.61
CA LEU A 412 11.78 -0.91 -25.46
C LEU A 412 12.27 -1.26 -26.88
N ALA A 413 13.43 -0.72 -27.24
CA ALA A 413 14.06 -0.89 -28.56
C ALA A 413 15.19 -1.92 -28.49
#